data_AF-A0A956MD17-F1
#
_entry.id   AF-A0A956MD17-F1
#
_cell.length_a   1.000
_cell.length_b   1.000
_cell.length_c   1.000
_cell.angle_alpha   90.00
_cell.angle_beta   90.00
_cell.angle_gamma   90.00
#
_symmetry.space_group_name_H-M   'P 1'
#
loop_
_entity.id
_entity.type
_entity.pdbx_description
1 polymer ?
#
loop_
_entity_poly.entity_id
_entity_poly.type
_entity_poly.pdbx_seq_one_letter_code
_entity_poly.pdbx_strand_id
1 'polypeptide(L)'
;MVQLTTAQMDILQTRLNNNDVSGFYAALQGYGDDYGRLGEGVTNNDTWQGQIANGFAESGAADNGKNLSYGSNDWIDLNKRLAQRHLDEYKNNSGGEPSWDQIQRYHNQEYIATDLDVNDWFPNKMLESSNNPAGLWEDWQRNDGGVDIIEDAKEIYKEATDIPYSVTPENIARAQEAAKFSANFGKALLAMDEDVRQQLVDDVLPFDDIADWLDQLSDGYGWALDNPDLVFGELPPWLQDALGPVLGTLGVDFSPGSGLGGSDPLTLDLDGDGLIELTSVTDGVYYDFWNDGFAEKTGWVAADDGMLVWDKDSDGLIEGFEEMIASPHPLSYVLESGWLELRDESNAFVQLGQLDDNGDGVIDAQDTIFSTLQVWQDLNQNGISEAGELFSLSDLNIANIDVAGAEIDSFAGMINGGFQRLIEGNTVTHKSTFTLNDGTSREIVDVWFDHDLQNSRYAQNYTLDIRTLFLPTLRSYGNLPDLHVAMSQNEGLLTQVESLATSMTNATDVFAEFETTKAALRSVLMTWAGVDENATPSAQDIGNDAIYAYLPEYRFLAEFTGIESEYLGTWFDERPFLPFLEEGIPVVYAAFDNVLNALGARLLSQTTGGADLFVVTPVYNPIADTF
;
A
#
# COMPACT_ATOMS: atom_id res chain seq x y z
N MET A 1 -12.43 49.12 -9.34
CA MET A 1 -11.56 50.29 -9.08
C MET A 1 -12.24 51.23 -8.12
N VAL A 2 -12.15 50.81 -6.86
CA VAL A 2 -12.54 51.57 -5.68
C VAL A 2 -11.57 52.74 -5.46
N GLN A 3 -12.11 53.85 -4.99
CA GLN A 3 -11.31 55.01 -4.58
C GLN A 3 -11.71 55.42 -3.15
N LEU A 4 -10.85 55.11 -2.19
CA LEU A 4 -11.04 55.48 -0.80
C LEU A 4 -10.64 56.95 -0.55
N THR A 5 -11.47 57.63 0.22
CA THR A 5 -11.17 58.95 0.77
C THR A 5 -10.24 58.84 1.98
N THR A 6 -9.56 59.93 2.34
CA THR A 6 -8.74 59.99 3.57
C THR A 6 -9.55 59.61 4.81
N ALA A 7 -10.82 60.02 4.90
CA ALA A 7 -11.68 59.68 6.01
C ALA A 7 -11.99 58.16 6.10
N GLN A 8 -12.17 57.49 4.95
CA GLN A 8 -12.35 56.03 4.92
C GLN A 8 -11.07 55.30 5.34
N MET A 9 -9.90 55.74 4.86
CA MET A 9 -8.62 55.17 5.27
C MET A 9 -8.33 55.38 6.77
N ASP A 10 -8.72 56.53 7.35
CA ASP A 10 -8.60 56.77 8.80
C ASP A 10 -9.51 55.85 9.63
N ILE A 11 -10.71 55.54 9.14
CA ILE A 11 -11.62 54.56 9.76
C ILE A 11 -10.98 53.17 9.75
N LEU A 12 -10.45 52.74 8.60
CA LEU A 12 -9.74 51.46 8.46
C LEU A 12 -8.53 51.38 9.41
N GLN A 13 -7.71 52.43 9.48
CA GLN A 13 -6.57 52.48 10.41
C GLN A 13 -7.01 52.38 11.87
N THR A 14 -8.15 52.99 12.23
CA THR A 14 -8.69 52.95 13.59
C THR A 14 -9.09 51.53 13.99
N ARG A 15 -9.66 50.74 13.06
CA ARG A 15 -10.01 49.34 13.32
C ARG A 15 -8.78 48.48 13.56
N LEU A 16 -7.74 48.62 12.72
CA LEU A 16 -6.47 47.91 12.92
C LEU A 16 -5.78 48.27 14.24
N ASN A 17 -5.85 49.54 14.65
CA ASN A 17 -5.33 49.99 15.95
C ASN A 17 -6.08 49.34 17.14
N ASN A 18 -7.33 48.94 16.93
CA ASN A 18 -8.17 48.24 17.91
C ASN A 18 -8.14 46.71 17.77
N ASN A 19 -7.24 46.15 16.94
CA ASN A 19 -7.17 44.71 16.60
C ASN A 19 -8.45 44.15 15.94
N ASP A 20 -9.27 44.99 15.35
CA ASP A 20 -10.51 44.60 14.67
C ASP A 20 -10.23 44.33 13.18
N VAL A 21 -9.60 43.18 12.89
CA VAL A 21 -9.22 42.78 11.52
C VAL A 21 -10.43 42.34 10.70
N SER A 22 -11.36 41.59 11.31
CA SER A 22 -12.63 41.21 10.67
C SER A 22 -13.44 42.45 10.29
N GLY A 23 -13.61 43.40 11.24
CA GLY A 23 -14.30 44.66 10.96
C GLY A 23 -13.56 45.57 9.98
N PHE A 24 -12.24 45.46 9.84
CA PHE A 24 -11.47 46.14 8.79
C PHE A 24 -11.88 45.63 7.40
N TYR A 25 -11.89 44.31 7.20
CA TYR A 25 -12.27 43.71 5.92
C TYR A 25 -13.76 43.90 5.60
N ALA A 26 -14.63 43.79 6.60
CA ALA A 26 -16.06 44.10 6.45
C ALA A 26 -16.31 45.57 6.04
N ALA A 27 -15.56 46.52 6.62
CA ALA A 27 -15.67 47.92 6.25
C ALA A 27 -15.12 48.20 4.83
N LEU A 28 -14.05 47.50 4.44
CA LEU A 28 -13.45 47.58 3.12
C LEU A 28 -14.42 47.04 2.06
N GLN A 29 -15.03 45.87 2.30
CA GLN A 29 -16.11 45.32 1.48
C GLN A 29 -17.30 46.31 1.37
N GLY A 30 -17.69 46.94 2.48
CA GLY A 30 -18.73 47.96 2.51
C GLY A 30 -18.40 49.24 1.70
N TYR A 31 -17.13 49.47 1.35
CA TYR A 31 -16.68 50.52 0.43
C TYR A 31 -16.63 50.06 -1.04
N GLY A 32 -17.01 48.81 -1.31
CA GLY A 32 -17.10 48.23 -2.64
C GLY A 32 -15.83 47.51 -3.10
N ASP A 33 -14.93 47.18 -2.18
CA ASP A 33 -13.69 46.45 -2.47
C ASP A 33 -13.93 44.94 -2.34
N ASP A 34 -13.69 44.23 -3.43
CA ASP A 34 -13.97 42.79 -3.53
C ASP A 34 -12.95 41.94 -2.74
N TYR A 35 -11.73 42.45 -2.50
CA TYR A 35 -10.75 41.79 -1.63
C TYR A 35 -11.20 41.79 -0.16
N GLY A 36 -11.94 42.83 0.26
CA GLY A 36 -12.58 42.90 1.56
C GLY A 36 -13.42 41.66 1.90
N ARG A 37 -14.15 41.11 0.92
CA ARG A 37 -14.95 39.88 1.09
C ARG A 37 -14.07 38.67 1.41
N LEU A 38 -13.01 38.46 0.63
CA LEU A 38 -12.09 37.33 0.80
C LEU A 38 -11.35 37.42 2.14
N GLY A 39 -10.84 38.61 2.48
CA GLY A 39 -10.16 38.84 3.75
C GLY A 39 -11.07 38.64 4.96
N GLU A 40 -12.35 39.01 4.87
CA GLU A 40 -13.33 38.76 5.93
C GLU A 40 -13.60 37.25 6.09
N GLY A 41 -13.82 36.53 4.99
CA GLY A 41 -14.05 35.08 5.02
C GLY A 41 -12.88 34.28 5.60
N VAL A 42 -11.63 34.65 5.27
CA VAL A 42 -10.42 34.09 5.91
C VAL A 42 -10.39 34.42 7.39
N THR A 43 -10.69 35.67 7.77
CA THR A 43 -10.60 36.12 9.17
C THR A 43 -11.67 35.50 10.06
N ASN A 44 -12.86 35.24 9.53
CA ASN A 44 -13.97 34.62 10.26
C ASN A 44 -13.95 33.09 10.17
N ASN A 45 -13.24 32.54 9.18
CA ASN A 45 -13.17 31.11 8.87
C ASN A 45 -14.55 30.48 8.61
N ASP A 46 -15.44 31.22 7.94
CA ASP A 46 -16.87 30.90 7.78
C ASP A 46 -17.31 30.75 6.30
N THR A 47 -16.35 30.80 5.39
CA THR A 47 -16.55 30.58 3.94
C THR A 47 -15.63 29.48 3.46
N TRP A 48 -16.00 28.76 2.40
CA TRP A 48 -15.13 27.70 1.87
C TRP A 48 -13.78 28.26 1.41
N GLN A 49 -13.76 29.46 0.82
CA GLN A 49 -12.52 30.15 0.43
C GLN A 49 -11.65 30.49 1.66
N GLY A 50 -12.30 30.88 2.76
CA GLY A 50 -11.63 31.19 4.01
C GLY A 50 -11.02 29.94 4.66
N GLN A 51 -11.80 28.87 4.75
CA GLN A 51 -11.37 27.62 5.38
C GLN A 51 -10.27 26.92 4.57
N ILE A 52 -10.38 26.89 3.24
CA ILE A 52 -9.34 26.28 2.39
C ILE A 52 -8.03 27.09 2.45
N ALA A 53 -8.10 28.42 2.46
CA ALA A 53 -6.92 29.26 2.59
C ALA A 53 -6.24 29.10 3.97
N ASN A 54 -7.03 29.01 5.05
CA ASN A 54 -6.51 28.78 6.40
C ASN A 54 -5.89 27.39 6.54
N GLY A 55 -6.59 26.34 6.11
CA GLY A 55 -6.08 24.96 6.17
C GLY A 55 -4.84 24.75 5.32
N PHE A 56 -4.78 25.37 4.13
CA PHE A 56 -3.62 25.28 3.24
C PHE A 56 -2.39 25.93 3.86
N ALA A 57 -2.55 27.14 4.41
CA ALA A 57 -1.48 27.86 5.10
C ALA A 57 -1.04 27.15 6.39
N GLU A 58 -1.98 26.57 7.16
CA GLU A 58 -1.67 25.75 8.34
C GLU A 58 -0.83 24.52 7.99
N SER A 59 -1.22 23.80 6.94
CA SER A 59 -0.49 22.62 6.48
C SER A 59 0.94 22.96 6.06
N GLY A 60 1.13 23.99 5.23
CA GLY A 60 2.47 24.40 4.78
C GLY A 60 3.33 25.00 5.90
N ALA A 61 2.72 25.72 6.83
CA ALA A 61 3.41 26.29 8.00
C ALA A 61 3.97 25.22 8.95
N ALA A 62 3.30 24.06 9.06
CA ALA A 62 3.75 22.94 9.88
C ALA A 62 5.14 22.41 9.43
N ASP A 63 5.44 22.47 8.13
CA ASP A 63 6.75 22.07 7.58
C ASP A 63 7.89 22.95 8.11
N ASN A 64 7.58 24.20 8.47
CA ASN A 64 8.52 25.17 9.05
C ASN A 64 8.41 25.24 10.59
N GLY A 65 7.66 24.32 11.22
CA GLY A 65 7.44 24.29 12.66
C GLY A 65 6.64 25.49 13.19
N LYS A 66 5.85 26.14 12.32
CA LYS A 66 4.98 27.28 12.66
C LYS A 66 3.56 26.80 12.88
N ASN A 67 2.87 27.41 13.84
CA ASN A 67 1.47 27.08 14.11
C ASN A 67 0.59 28.18 13.54
N LEU A 68 0.06 27.96 12.33
CA LEU A 68 -0.95 28.84 11.72
C LEU A 68 -2.37 28.30 11.85
N SER A 69 -2.63 27.43 12.83
CA SER A 69 -4.01 26.99 13.09
C SER A 69 -4.91 28.18 13.35
N TYR A 70 -6.15 28.09 12.89
CA TYR A 70 -7.10 29.20 12.99
C TYR A 70 -7.23 29.68 14.45
N GLY A 71 -7.02 30.99 14.66
CA GLY A 71 -7.06 31.61 15.98
C GLY A 71 -5.78 31.46 16.83
N SER A 72 -4.73 30.81 16.32
CA SER A 72 -3.40 30.83 16.94
C SER A 72 -2.79 32.24 16.96
N ASN A 73 -1.84 32.48 17.86
CA ASN A 73 -1.19 33.80 17.96
C ASN A 73 -0.46 34.19 16.67
N ASP A 74 0.23 33.24 16.03
CA ASP A 74 0.98 33.49 14.80
C ASP A 74 0.03 33.79 13.63
N TRP A 75 -1.11 33.09 13.55
CA TRP A 75 -2.18 33.36 12.58
C TRP A 75 -2.83 34.73 12.79
N ILE A 76 -3.14 35.11 14.04
CA ILE A 76 -3.73 36.43 14.38
C ILE A 76 -2.77 37.56 13.96
N ASP A 77 -1.49 37.41 14.30
CA ASP A 77 -0.46 38.40 14.03
C ASP A 77 -0.18 38.54 12.52
N LEU A 78 -0.17 37.43 11.76
CA LEU A 78 -0.02 37.44 10.31
C LEU A 78 -1.20 38.16 9.63
N ASN A 79 -2.44 37.80 9.97
CA ASN A 79 -3.63 38.43 9.41
C ASN A 79 -3.68 39.94 9.65
N LYS A 80 -3.30 40.38 10.85
CA LYS A 80 -3.23 41.81 11.17
C LYS A 80 -2.18 42.55 10.35
N ARG A 81 -0.99 41.95 10.13
CA ARG A 81 0.06 42.57 9.32
C ARG A 81 -0.37 42.66 7.85
N LEU A 82 -0.96 41.62 7.29
CA LEU A 82 -1.49 41.63 5.93
C LEU A 82 -2.56 42.71 5.73
N ALA A 83 -3.49 42.87 6.67
CA ALA A 83 -4.48 43.94 6.62
C ALA A 83 -3.85 45.35 6.68
N GLN A 84 -2.81 45.52 7.51
CA GLN A 84 -2.06 46.78 7.57
C GLN A 84 -1.31 47.08 6.26
N ARG A 85 -0.69 46.07 5.64
CA ARG A 85 -0.04 46.20 4.33
C ARG A 85 -1.03 46.62 3.25
N HIS A 86 -2.21 46.01 3.24
CA HIS A 86 -3.26 46.34 2.28
C HIS A 86 -3.72 47.80 2.41
N LEU A 87 -3.90 48.30 3.64
CA LEU A 87 -4.22 49.70 3.89
C LEU A 87 -3.09 50.65 3.47
N ASP A 88 -1.84 50.26 3.66
CA ASP A 88 -0.69 51.07 3.28
C ASP A 88 -0.56 51.17 1.75
N GLU A 89 -0.88 50.12 0.99
CA GLU A 89 -0.97 50.19 -0.47
C GLU A 89 -2.07 51.15 -0.95
N TYR A 90 -3.24 51.15 -0.30
CA TYR A 90 -4.27 52.16 -0.54
C TYR A 90 -3.75 53.59 -0.35
N LYS A 91 -2.98 53.85 0.71
CA LYS A 91 -2.37 55.18 0.96
C LYS A 91 -1.33 55.52 -0.11
N ASN A 92 -0.50 54.55 -0.51
CA ASN A 92 0.52 54.71 -1.54
C ASN A 92 -0.12 55.02 -2.91
N ASN A 93 -1.27 54.41 -3.19
CA ASN A 93 -2.07 54.63 -4.39
C ASN A 93 -2.97 55.87 -4.31
N SER A 94 -2.75 56.76 -3.34
CA SER A 94 -3.57 57.97 -3.12
C SER A 94 -5.06 57.67 -2.97
N GLY A 95 -5.41 56.53 -2.37
CA GLY A 95 -6.75 56.01 -2.17
C GLY A 95 -7.22 55.03 -3.25
N GLY A 96 -6.44 54.77 -4.30
CA GLY A 96 -6.80 53.80 -5.33
C GLY A 96 -6.63 52.35 -4.84
N GLU A 97 -7.54 51.48 -5.30
CA GLU A 97 -7.52 50.03 -5.07
C GLU A 97 -6.15 49.40 -5.41
N PRO A 98 -5.53 48.63 -4.49
CA PRO A 98 -4.32 47.87 -4.77
C PRO A 98 -4.53 46.87 -5.91
N SER A 99 -3.57 46.79 -6.83
CA SER A 99 -3.58 45.76 -7.88
C SER A 99 -3.20 44.39 -7.33
N TRP A 100 -3.54 43.32 -8.07
CA TRP A 100 -3.17 41.95 -7.70
C TRP A 100 -1.66 41.79 -7.43
N ASP A 101 -0.79 42.46 -8.19
CA ASP A 101 0.66 42.38 -8.03
C ASP A 101 1.17 43.14 -6.80
N GLN A 102 0.47 44.21 -6.39
CA GLN A 102 0.72 44.86 -5.10
C GLN A 102 0.32 43.94 -3.95
N ILE A 103 -0.80 43.23 -4.11
CA ILE A 103 -1.31 42.27 -3.13
C ILE A 103 -0.35 41.11 -2.95
N GLN A 104 -0.01 40.38 -4.02
CA GLN A 104 0.96 39.29 -3.98
C GLN A 104 2.30 39.74 -3.38
N ARG A 105 2.79 40.92 -3.77
CA ARG A 105 4.07 41.42 -3.28
C ARG A 105 4.10 41.59 -1.76
N TYR A 106 3.06 42.15 -1.15
CA TYR A 106 3.06 42.30 0.30
C TYR A 106 2.78 40.98 1.03
N HIS A 107 2.03 40.05 0.43
CA HIS A 107 1.89 38.69 0.97
C HIS A 107 3.24 38.00 1.04
N ASN A 108 3.97 37.95 -0.08
CA ASN A 108 5.28 37.30 -0.14
C ASN A 108 6.28 37.94 0.84
N GLN A 109 6.24 39.26 1.01
CA GLN A 109 7.07 39.95 2.00
C GLN A 109 6.74 39.53 3.45
N GLU A 110 5.47 39.37 3.79
CA GLU A 110 5.07 38.96 5.13
C GLU A 110 5.37 37.48 5.38
N TYR A 111 5.10 36.59 4.42
CA TYR A 111 5.42 35.17 4.52
C TYR A 111 6.92 34.93 4.74
N ILE A 112 7.77 35.58 3.93
CA ILE A 112 9.24 35.55 4.11
C ILE A 112 9.64 36.12 5.48
N ALA A 113 9.04 37.23 5.92
CA ALA A 113 9.36 37.84 7.21
C ALA A 113 8.97 36.96 8.42
N THR A 114 8.05 36.02 8.23
CA THR A 114 7.59 35.07 9.23
C THR A 114 8.22 33.69 9.15
N ASP A 115 9.18 33.48 8.23
CA ASP A 115 9.80 32.16 7.99
C ASP A 115 8.77 31.13 7.49
N LEU A 116 7.90 31.57 6.59
CA LEU A 116 6.94 30.75 5.84
C LEU A 116 7.35 30.72 4.37
N ASP A 117 6.99 29.65 3.67
CA ASP A 117 7.16 29.56 2.23
C ASP A 117 6.09 30.44 1.56
N VAL A 118 6.49 31.27 0.59
CA VAL A 118 5.55 32.15 -0.13
C VAL A 118 4.48 31.34 -0.88
N ASN A 119 4.78 30.08 -1.21
CA ASN A 119 3.85 29.16 -1.82
C ASN A 119 2.86 28.51 -0.85
N ASP A 120 3.03 28.70 0.47
CA ASP A 120 2.01 28.35 1.46
C ASP A 120 0.87 29.39 1.49
N TRP A 121 0.99 30.50 0.74
CA TRP A 121 -0.14 31.36 0.41
C TRP A 121 -0.86 30.76 -0.80
N PHE A 122 -2.05 30.18 -0.58
CA PHE A 122 -2.79 29.41 -1.57
C PHE A 122 -2.84 30.04 -2.99
N PRO A 123 -3.17 31.34 -3.15
CA PRO A 123 -3.08 32.07 -4.42
C PRO A 123 -1.73 32.09 -5.15
N ASN A 124 -0.61 32.03 -4.43
CA ASN A 124 0.68 32.51 -4.95
C ASN A 124 1.13 31.76 -6.20
N LYS A 125 1.13 30.43 -6.13
CA LYS A 125 1.60 29.59 -7.23
C LYS A 125 0.71 29.73 -8.47
N MET A 126 -0.61 29.83 -8.27
CA MET A 126 -1.59 30.02 -9.36
C MET A 126 -1.39 31.36 -10.08
N LEU A 127 -1.13 32.43 -9.32
CA LEU A 127 -0.82 33.73 -9.89
C LEU A 127 0.52 33.75 -10.63
N GLU A 128 1.53 33.03 -10.15
CA GLU A 128 2.84 32.93 -10.81
C GLU A 128 2.80 32.11 -12.11
N SER A 129 2.03 31.02 -12.13
CA SER A 129 1.87 30.15 -13.29
C SER A 129 0.87 30.69 -14.33
N SER A 130 -0.04 31.60 -13.95
CA SER A 130 -1.06 32.11 -14.87
C SER A 130 -0.48 33.02 -15.96
N ASN A 131 -0.91 32.80 -17.21
CA ASN A 131 -0.67 33.70 -18.33
C ASN A 131 -1.50 35.01 -18.25
N ASN A 132 -2.48 35.07 -17.35
CA ASN A 132 -3.34 36.25 -17.11
C ASN A 132 -3.69 36.42 -15.62
N PRO A 133 -2.71 36.73 -14.75
CA PRO A 133 -2.91 36.77 -13.30
C PRO A 133 -3.88 37.87 -12.85
N ALA A 134 -3.99 38.97 -13.61
CA ALA A 134 -4.96 40.02 -13.33
C ALA A 134 -6.42 39.54 -13.55
N GLY A 135 -6.66 38.77 -14.61
CA GLY A 135 -7.97 38.19 -14.89
C GLY A 135 -8.34 37.11 -13.88
N LEU A 136 -7.39 36.25 -13.54
CA LEU A 136 -7.54 35.21 -12.52
C LEU A 136 -7.90 35.83 -11.15
N TRP A 137 -7.17 36.87 -10.75
CA TRP A 137 -7.44 37.58 -9.49
C TRP A 137 -8.81 38.28 -9.49
N GLU A 138 -9.21 38.92 -10.60
CA GLU A 138 -10.54 39.53 -10.72
C GLU A 138 -11.67 38.50 -10.66
N ASP A 139 -11.44 37.28 -11.16
CA ASP A 139 -12.43 36.20 -11.11
C ASP A 139 -12.63 35.69 -9.68
N TRP A 140 -11.53 35.41 -8.96
CA TRP A 140 -11.57 35.03 -7.54
C TRP A 140 -12.29 36.05 -6.65
N GLN A 141 -12.19 37.33 -7.02
CA GLN A 141 -12.84 38.43 -6.31
C GLN A 141 -14.36 38.54 -6.57
N ARG A 142 -14.90 38.07 -7.70
CA ARG A 142 -16.25 38.48 -8.15
C ARG A 142 -17.32 37.38 -8.19
N ASN A 143 -17.01 36.13 -8.55
CA ASN A 143 -18.02 35.07 -8.68
C ASN A 143 -18.29 34.29 -7.38
N ASP A 144 -19.54 33.85 -7.21
CA ASP A 144 -20.12 33.05 -6.14
C ASP A 144 -19.93 31.53 -6.36
N GLY A 145 -18.76 31.13 -6.84
CA GLY A 145 -18.44 29.73 -7.15
C GLY A 145 -17.49 29.71 -8.33
N GLY A 146 -16.18 29.82 -8.04
CA GLY A 146 -15.15 29.70 -9.06
C GLY A 146 -15.43 28.47 -9.91
N VAL A 147 -15.69 28.69 -11.19
CA VAL A 147 -15.53 27.68 -12.24
C VAL A 147 -14.17 27.97 -12.88
N ASP A 148 -13.06 27.87 -12.18
CA ASP A 148 -12.83 26.84 -11.19
C ASP A 148 -11.47 27.11 -10.54
N ILE A 149 -11.43 27.56 -9.28
CA ILE A 149 -10.16 27.67 -8.53
C ILE A 149 -9.52 26.28 -8.35
N ILE A 150 -10.36 25.24 -8.43
CA ILE A 150 -9.94 23.85 -8.51
C ILE A 150 -9.47 23.54 -9.95
N GLU A 151 -10.01 24.08 -11.06
CA GLU A 151 -9.45 23.95 -12.44
C GLU A 151 -8.17 24.73 -12.59
N ASP A 152 -8.04 25.91 -12.00
CA ASP A 152 -6.79 26.69 -12.03
C ASP A 152 -5.70 25.96 -11.24
N ALA A 153 -6.07 25.29 -10.14
CA ALA A 153 -5.21 24.31 -9.47
C ALA A 153 -4.93 23.07 -10.34
N LYS A 154 -5.88 22.60 -11.17
CA LYS A 154 -5.67 21.56 -12.21
C LYS A 154 -4.68 22.01 -13.28
N GLU A 155 -4.57 23.30 -13.61
CA GLU A 155 -3.59 23.82 -14.58
C GLU A 155 -2.14 23.81 -14.02
N ILE A 156 -1.92 24.16 -12.75
CA ILE A 156 -0.61 23.97 -12.09
C ILE A 156 -0.22 22.49 -12.10
N TYR A 157 -1.21 21.62 -11.86
CA TYR A 157 -1.01 20.18 -11.91
C TYR A 157 -0.58 19.70 -13.31
N LYS A 158 -1.16 20.23 -14.39
CA LYS A 158 -0.71 19.97 -15.78
C LYS A 158 0.73 20.44 -16.07
N GLU A 159 1.19 21.52 -15.46
CA GLU A 159 2.59 21.98 -15.61
C GLU A 159 3.60 21.03 -14.92
N ALA A 160 3.15 20.16 -14.02
CA ALA A 160 3.93 19.11 -13.37
C ALA A 160 3.95 17.79 -14.17
N THR A 161 2.92 17.52 -14.99
CA THR A 161 2.86 16.33 -15.86
C THR A 161 3.54 16.54 -17.23
N ASP A 162 3.78 17.79 -17.64
CA ASP A 162 4.51 18.15 -18.87
C ASP A 162 6.03 18.32 -18.65
N ILE A 163 6.56 17.80 -17.53
CA ILE A 163 7.98 17.82 -17.22
C ILE A 163 8.70 16.85 -18.18
N PRO A 164 9.68 17.31 -18.97
CA PRO A 164 10.40 16.43 -19.89
C PRO A 164 11.05 15.27 -19.12
N TYR A 165 11.01 14.05 -19.69
CA TYR A 165 11.63 12.80 -19.20
C TYR A 165 13.13 12.88 -18.82
N SER A 166 13.76 14.04 -18.94
CA SER A 166 15.11 14.29 -18.45
C SER A 166 15.12 14.55 -16.94
N VAL A 167 15.83 13.71 -16.19
CA VAL A 167 16.13 13.90 -14.78
C VAL A 167 17.11 15.07 -14.60
N THR A 168 16.58 16.28 -14.46
CA THR A 168 17.36 17.48 -14.16
C THR A 168 16.99 18.02 -12.77
N PRO A 169 17.91 18.69 -12.06
CA PRO A 169 17.61 19.29 -10.75
C PRO A 169 16.41 20.25 -10.78
N GLU A 170 16.19 20.94 -11.91
CA GLU A 170 15.08 21.86 -12.12
C GLU A 170 13.74 21.12 -12.26
N ASN A 171 13.73 20.00 -12.98
CA ASN A 171 12.55 19.14 -13.13
C ASN A 171 12.17 18.45 -11.81
N ILE A 172 13.16 18.02 -11.03
CA ILE A 172 12.96 17.43 -9.69
C ILE A 172 12.37 18.46 -8.73
N ALA A 173 12.92 19.68 -8.69
CA ALA A 173 12.42 20.74 -7.83
C ALA A 173 10.97 21.12 -8.17
N ARG A 174 10.63 21.19 -9.47
CA ARG A 174 9.26 21.44 -9.93
C ARG A 174 8.27 20.34 -9.51
N ALA A 175 8.68 19.08 -9.58
CA ALA A 175 7.86 17.94 -9.14
C ALA A 175 7.64 17.95 -7.62
N GLN A 176 8.70 18.23 -6.84
CA GLN A 176 8.61 18.34 -5.37
C GLN A 176 7.65 19.45 -4.92
N GLU A 177 7.69 20.59 -5.62
CA GLU A 177 6.84 21.74 -5.32
C GLU A 177 5.35 21.46 -5.62
N ALA A 178 5.07 20.76 -6.72
CA ALA A 178 3.71 20.32 -7.06
C ALA A 178 3.16 19.31 -6.04
N ALA A 179 3.97 18.34 -5.62
CA ALA A 179 3.57 17.36 -4.60
C ALA A 179 3.25 18.02 -3.25
N LYS A 180 4.07 19.00 -2.84
CA LYS A 180 3.82 19.79 -1.61
C LYS A 180 2.50 20.56 -1.70
N PHE A 181 2.24 21.21 -2.83
CA PHE A 181 0.97 21.92 -3.06
C PHE A 181 -0.23 20.97 -2.94
N SER A 182 -0.20 19.82 -3.61
CA SER A 182 -1.28 18.83 -3.57
C SER A 182 -1.53 18.27 -2.17
N ALA A 183 -0.47 17.95 -1.42
CA ALA A 183 -0.60 17.45 -0.06
C ALA A 183 -1.23 18.49 0.88
N ASN A 184 -0.81 19.75 0.77
CA ASN A 184 -1.36 20.85 1.56
C ASN A 184 -2.82 21.14 1.20
N PHE A 185 -3.17 21.06 -0.08
CA PHE A 185 -4.54 21.24 -0.57
C PHE A 185 -5.48 20.14 -0.07
N GLY A 186 -5.07 18.86 -0.15
CA GLY A 186 -5.87 17.74 0.35
C GLY A 186 -6.11 17.81 1.86
N LYS A 187 -5.07 18.14 2.65
CA LYS A 187 -5.21 18.36 4.09
C LYS A 187 -6.15 19.51 4.42
N ALA A 188 -6.11 20.60 3.65
CA ALA A 188 -6.99 21.75 3.83
C ALA A 188 -8.46 21.38 3.60
N LEU A 189 -8.76 20.60 2.57
CA LEU A 189 -10.11 20.13 2.26
C LEU A 189 -10.69 19.25 3.38
N LEU A 190 -9.89 18.32 3.90
CA LEU A 190 -10.29 17.42 4.99
C LEU A 190 -10.53 18.14 6.32
N ALA A 191 -9.87 19.28 6.53
CA ALA A 191 -10.01 20.10 7.73
C ALA A 191 -11.21 21.07 7.69
N MET A 192 -11.90 21.19 6.54
CA MET A 192 -13.08 22.07 6.42
C MET A 192 -14.27 21.55 7.22
N ASP A 193 -15.08 22.47 7.75
CA ASP A 193 -16.37 22.16 8.35
C ASP A 193 -17.28 21.47 7.32
N GLU A 194 -17.97 20.42 7.75
CA GLU A 194 -18.78 19.57 6.86
C GLU A 194 -19.85 20.35 6.11
N ASP A 195 -20.56 21.27 6.77
CA ASP A 195 -21.58 22.11 6.12
C ASP A 195 -20.98 23.05 5.06
N VAL A 196 -19.74 23.51 5.27
CA VAL A 196 -19.01 24.39 4.33
C VAL A 196 -18.41 23.59 3.18
N ARG A 197 -17.99 22.35 3.44
CA ARG A 197 -17.55 21.38 2.44
C ARG A 197 -18.71 20.97 1.54
N GLN A 198 -19.90 20.75 2.10
CA GLN A 198 -21.10 20.47 1.31
C GLN A 198 -21.49 21.68 0.45
N GLN A 199 -21.34 22.91 0.98
CA GLN A 199 -21.53 24.12 0.18
C GLN A 199 -20.50 24.22 -0.96
N LEU A 200 -19.23 23.87 -0.74
CA LEU A 200 -18.21 23.80 -1.79
C LEU A 200 -18.59 22.78 -2.88
N VAL A 201 -19.07 21.60 -2.49
CA VAL A 201 -19.55 20.58 -3.43
C VAL A 201 -20.76 21.09 -4.23
N ASP A 202 -21.75 21.67 -3.56
CA ASP A 202 -22.98 22.17 -4.18
C ASP A 202 -22.74 23.37 -5.11
N ASP A 203 -21.75 24.22 -4.79
CA ASP A 203 -21.42 25.44 -5.54
C ASP A 203 -20.38 25.19 -6.68
N VAL A 204 -19.55 24.13 -6.61
CA VAL A 204 -18.36 23.96 -7.49
C VAL A 204 -18.31 22.62 -8.25
N LEU A 205 -18.86 21.50 -7.76
CA LEU A 205 -18.57 20.17 -8.32
C LEU A 205 -19.81 19.25 -8.40
N PRO A 206 -20.31 18.88 -9.59
CA PRO A 206 -20.97 17.58 -9.73
C PRO A 206 -19.91 16.51 -9.40
N PHE A 207 -20.25 15.60 -8.47
CA PHE A 207 -19.36 14.55 -7.91
C PHE A 207 -18.62 13.67 -8.93
N ASP A 208 -18.99 13.72 -10.21
CA ASP A 208 -18.41 12.93 -11.30
C ASP A 208 -16.99 13.39 -11.72
N ASP A 209 -16.61 14.66 -11.50
CA ASP A 209 -15.33 15.23 -12.00
C ASP A 209 -14.12 15.01 -11.05
N ILE A 210 -14.34 14.60 -9.80
CA ILE A 210 -13.26 14.25 -8.87
C ILE A 210 -12.63 12.92 -9.31
N ALA A 211 -13.45 11.94 -9.71
CA ALA A 211 -12.99 10.65 -10.21
C ALA A 211 -12.13 10.78 -11.48
N ASP A 212 -12.54 11.62 -12.44
CA ASP A 212 -11.78 11.91 -13.67
C ASP A 212 -10.44 12.64 -13.38
N TRP A 213 -10.37 13.44 -12.32
CA TRP A 213 -9.15 14.10 -11.86
C TRP A 213 -8.16 13.12 -11.23
N LEU A 214 -8.66 12.10 -10.53
CA LEU A 214 -7.89 11.05 -9.89
C LEU A 214 -7.43 9.97 -10.88
N ASP A 215 -8.21 9.70 -11.92
CA ASP A 215 -7.81 8.84 -13.04
C ASP A 215 -6.60 9.42 -13.80
N GLN A 216 -6.57 10.75 -13.99
CA GLN A 216 -5.44 11.46 -14.61
C GLN A 216 -4.17 11.52 -13.72
N LEU A 217 -4.30 11.28 -12.41
CA LEU A 217 -3.19 11.08 -11.47
C LEU A 217 -2.59 9.67 -11.63
N SER A 218 -3.42 8.65 -11.83
CA SER A 218 -3.01 7.26 -12.09
C SER A 218 -2.19 7.14 -13.39
N ASP A 219 -2.67 7.75 -14.48
CA ASP A 219 -2.03 7.70 -15.79
C ASP A 219 -0.65 8.40 -15.85
N GLY A 220 -0.39 9.36 -14.95
CA GLY A 220 0.86 10.14 -14.92
C GLY A 220 1.95 9.56 -14.02
N TYR A 221 1.60 8.71 -13.06
CA TYR A 221 2.51 8.20 -12.02
C TYR A 221 2.74 6.69 -12.03
N GLY A 222 2.12 5.93 -12.95
CA GLY A 222 2.25 4.47 -13.04
C GLY A 222 3.68 3.96 -12.80
N TRP A 223 4.68 4.52 -13.51
CA TRP A 223 6.07 4.06 -13.39
C TRP A 223 6.70 4.20 -11.98
N ALA A 224 6.36 5.24 -11.22
CA ALA A 224 6.92 5.47 -9.88
C ALA A 224 6.21 4.65 -8.79
N LEU A 225 4.98 4.22 -9.06
CA LEU A 225 4.20 3.33 -8.21
C LEU A 225 4.55 1.85 -8.48
N ASP A 226 5.01 1.54 -9.70
CA ASP A 226 5.45 0.21 -10.11
C ASP A 226 6.88 -0.16 -9.63
N ASN A 227 7.64 0.77 -9.01
CA ASN A 227 9.04 0.55 -8.60
C ASN A 227 9.40 1.16 -7.22
N PRO A 228 8.74 0.73 -6.11
CA PRO A 228 8.85 1.38 -4.79
C PRO A 228 10.27 1.33 -4.18
N ASP A 229 11.07 0.31 -4.48
CA ASP A 229 12.38 0.10 -3.85
C ASP A 229 13.46 1.08 -4.35
N LEU A 230 13.38 1.51 -5.60
CA LEU A 230 14.30 2.50 -6.19
C LEU A 230 14.04 3.92 -5.64
N VAL A 231 12.80 4.21 -5.24
CA VAL A 231 12.38 5.49 -4.66
C VAL A 231 12.90 5.63 -3.23
N PHE A 232 13.01 4.53 -2.48
CA PHE A 232 13.51 4.50 -1.10
C PHE A 232 15.01 4.83 -1.01
N GLY A 233 15.80 4.40 -2.01
CA GLY A 233 17.25 4.61 -2.08
C GLY A 233 17.69 6.06 -2.30
N GLU A 234 16.80 6.93 -2.80
CA GLU A 234 17.10 8.34 -3.11
C GLU A 234 16.55 9.33 -2.07
N LEU A 235 15.95 8.85 -0.98
CA LEU A 235 15.43 9.69 0.10
C LEU A 235 16.55 10.47 0.82
N PRO A 236 16.27 11.69 1.34
CA PRO A 236 17.26 12.47 2.08
C PRO A 236 17.81 11.71 3.30
N PRO A 237 19.12 11.83 3.61
CA PRO A 237 19.75 11.07 4.70
C PRO A 237 19.08 11.21 6.06
N TRP A 238 18.37 12.31 6.34
CA TRP A 238 17.68 12.51 7.62
C TRP A 238 16.34 11.74 7.71
N LEU A 239 15.71 11.41 6.57
CA LEU A 239 14.54 10.53 6.52
C LEU A 239 14.97 9.05 6.46
N GLN A 240 16.08 8.76 5.77
CA GLN A 240 16.75 7.45 5.87
C GLN A 240 17.27 7.19 7.28
N ASP A 241 17.83 8.17 8.00
CA ASP A 241 18.28 8.07 9.40
C ASP A 241 17.11 8.04 10.41
N ALA A 242 15.92 8.53 10.03
CA ALA A 242 14.70 8.41 10.84
C ALA A 242 14.06 7.02 10.73
N LEU A 243 14.21 6.36 9.59
CA LEU A 243 13.71 5.00 9.32
C LEU A 243 14.78 3.91 9.53
N GLY A 244 16.06 4.27 9.52
CA GLY A 244 17.22 3.37 9.64
C GLY A 244 17.35 2.65 11.00
N PRO A 245 17.08 3.29 12.15
CA PRO A 245 17.07 2.61 13.45
C PRO A 245 15.88 1.64 13.62
N VAL A 246 14.83 1.79 12.80
CA VAL A 246 13.64 0.93 12.78
C VAL A 246 13.88 -0.35 11.96
N LEU A 247 14.78 -0.32 10.98
CA LEU A 247 15.14 -1.46 10.13
C LEU A 247 16.23 -2.38 10.72
N GLY A 248 16.83 -2.05 11.87
CA GLY A 248 17.96 -2.80 12.44
C GLY A 248 17.70 -3.57 13.74
N THR A 249 16.48 -3.58 14.30
CA THR A 249 16.32 -3.94 15.73
C THR A 249 15.08 -4.73 16.14
N LEU A 250 14.49 -5.60 15.30
CA LEU A 250 13.20 -6.25 15.66
C LEU A 250 13.11 -7.77 15.49
N GLY A 251 14.22 -8.50 15.62
CA GLY A 251 14.18 -9.96 15.77
C GLY A 251 13.36 -10.44 16.98
N VAL A 252 12.12 -10.89 16.74
CA VAL A 252 11.31 -11.91 17.44
C VAL A 252 10.06 -12.15 16.58
N ASP A 253 9.94 -13.25 15.82
CA ASP A 253 9.64 -14.66 16.18
C ASP A 253 8.24 -14.89 16.79
N PHE A 254 7.29 -15.14 15.88
CA PHE A 254 6.17 -16.05 16.12
C PHE A 254 6.27 -17.16 15.07
N SER A 255 6.50 -18.39 15.51
CA SER A 255 6.60 -19.55 14.62
C SER A 255 5.99 -20.78 15.31
N PRO A 256 5.48 -21.80 14.58
CA PRO A 256 4.88 -21.78 13.24
C PRO A 256 3.55 -22.57 13.18
N GLY A 257 2.72 -22.25 12.18
CA GLY A 257 1.75 -23.20 11.64
C GLY A 257 2.20 -23.55 10.24
N SER A 258 3.03 -24.59 10.12
CA SER A 258 3.52 -25.16 8.86
C SER A 258 2.35 -25.43 7.90
N GLY A 259 2.20 -24.54 6.92
CA GLY A 259 1.28 -24.68 5.80
C GLY A 259 1.91 -25.57 4.74
N LEU A 260 1.91 -26.86 5.03
CA LEU A 260 1.65 -28.00 4.14
C LEU A 260 1.41 -27.70 2.64
N GLY A 261 2.43 -27.18 1.97
CA GLY A 261 2.38 -26.62 0.62
C GLY A 261 3.75 -26.37 0.00
N GLY A 262 4.74 -27.22 0.22
CA GLY A 262 6.07 -26.98 -0.36
C GLY A 262 6.10 -27.17 -1.88
N SER A 263 6.58 -26.18 -2.61
CA SER A 263 7.31 -26.39 -3.86
C SER A 263 8.70 -26.90 -3.51
N ASP A 264 9.23 -27.83 -4.30
CA ASP A 264 10.54 -28.45 -4.08
C ASP A 264 11.56 -28.17 -5.20
N PRO A 265 11.84 -26.89 -5.54
CA PRO A 265 12.73 -26.60 -6.66
C PRO A 265 14.11 -27.22 -6.45
N LEU A 266 14.68 -27.73 -7.55
CA LEU A 266 16.06 -28.19 -7.56
C LEU A 266 17.01 -27.00 -7.38
N THR A 267 17.76 -26.97 -6.29
CA THR A 267 18.69 -25.90 -5.92
C THR A 267 20.13 -26.35 -6.12
N LEU A 268 20.93 -25.53 -6.80
CA LEU A 268 22.31 -25.80 -7.19
C LEU A 268 23.29 -25.01 -6.33
N ASP A 269 24.34 -25.70 -5.86
CA ASP A 269 25.54 -25.09 -5.25
C ASP A 269 26.34 -24.38 -6.35
N LEU A 270 26.25 -23.05 -6.45
CA LEU A 270 26.88 -22.29 -7.55
C LEU A 270 28.26 -21.74 -7.21
N ASP A 271 28.61 -21.59 -5.95
CA ASP A 271 29.92 -21.09 -5.54
C ASP A 271 30.95 -22.23 -5.35
N GLY A 272 30.47 -23.46 -5.16
CA GLY A 272 31.25 -24.69 -5.04
C GLY A 272 31.86 -24.90 -3.66
N ASP A 273 31.28 -24.32 -2.60
CA ASP A 273 31.75 -24.52 -1.23
C ASP A 273 31.26 -25.86 -0.62
N GLY A 274 30.31 -26.53 -1.28
CA GLY A 274 29.74 -27.82 -0.91
C GLY A 274 28.55 -27.73 0.06
N LEU A 275 27.97 -26.55 0.23
CA LEU A 275 26.75 -26.29 0.97
C LEU A 275 25.64 -25.80 0.02
N ILE A 276 24.43 -25.79 0.56
CA ILE A 276 23.27 -25.16 -0.08
C ILE A 276 22.74 -24.20 0.97
N GLU A 277 22.79 -22.92 0.67
CA GLU A 277 22.52 -21.85 1.60
C GLU A 277 21.05 -21.44 1.43
N LEU A 278 20.27 -21.56 2.50
CA LEU A 278 18.85 -21.19 2.49
C LEU A 278 18.56 -20.17 3.60
N THR A 279 17.51 -19.38 3.42
CA THR A 279 16.97 -18.44 4.40
C THR A 279 15.71 -19.01 5.05
N SER A 280 15.43 -18.58 6.28
CA SER A 280 14.20 -18.95 6.98
C SER A 280 12.99 -18.23 6.39
N VAL A 281 11.76 -18.69 6.67
CA VAL A 281 10.53 -17.96 6.30
C VAL A 281 10.55 -16.52 6.77
N THR A 282 11.10 -16.25 7.96
CA THR A 282 11.15 -14.89 8.51
C THR A 282 12.06 -13.98 7.68
N ASP A 283 13.20 -14.51 7.24
CA ASP A 283 14.24 -13.77 6.51
C ASP A 283 14.17 -13.94 4.98
N GLY A 284 13.24 -14.76 4.48
CA GLY A 284 13.13 -15.10 3.06
C GLY A 284 12.35 -14.06 2.27
N VAL A 285 11.63 -14.49 1.24
CA VAL A 285 10.95 -13.59 0.27
C VAL A 285 9.44 -13.77 0.29
N TYR A 286 8.73 -12.98 -0.52
CA TYR A 286 7.34 -13.26 -0.88
C TYR A 286 7.34 -13.81 -2.30
N TYR A 287 6.79 -15.00 -2.51
CA TYR A 287 6.72 -15.62 -3.83
C TYR A 287 5.40 -16.37 -4.00
N ASP A 288 4.75 -16.19 -5.15
CA ASP A 288 3.51 -16.89 -5.48
C ASP A 288 3.86 -18.23 -6.15
N PHE A 289 3.93 -19.29 -5.35
CA PHE A 289 4.23 -20.61 -5.89
C PHE A 289 3.05 -21.20 -6.67
N TRP A 290 1.82 -20.90 -6.27
CA TRP A 290 0.63 -21.53 -6.85
C TRP A 290 0.07 -20.79 -8.07
N ASN A 291 0.61 -19.61 -8.37
CA ASN A 291 0.11 -18.69 -9.37
C ASN A 291 -1.40 -18.41 -9.17
N ASP A 292 -1.80 -18.25 -7.91
CA ASP A 292 -3.19 -17.95 -7.53
C ASP A 292 -3.42 -16.46 -7.30
N GLY A 293 -2.36 -15.65 -7.39
CA GLY A 293 -2.36 -14.21 -7.19
C GLY A 293 -1.93 -13.78 -5.80
N PHE A 294 -1.51 -14.70 -4.94
CA PHE A 294 -1.01 -14.42 -3.60
C PHE A 294 0.43 -14.90 -3.47
N ALA A 295 1.32 -13.98 -3.12
CA ALA A 295 2.71 -14.31 -2.84
C ALA A 295 2.86 -14.57 -1.34
N GLU A 296 3.13 -15.81 -0.94
CA GLU A 296 3.32 -16.19 0.46
C GLU A 296 4.73 -15.88 0.93
N LYS A 297 4.85 -15.52 2.21
CA LYS A 297 6.16 -15.44 2.85
C LYS A 297 6.75 -16.84 2.93
N THR A 298 7.94 -17.01 2.39
CA THR A 298 8.57 -18.32 2.25
C THR A 298 10.07 -18.25 2.55
N GLY A 299 10.64 -19.37 3.01
CA GLY A 299 12.10 -19.52 3.01
C GLY A 299 12.63 -19.50 1.58
N TRP A 300 13.91 -19.19 1.40
CA TRP A 300 14.45 -18.95 0.06
C TRP A 300 15.86 -19.47 -0.13
N VAL A 301 16.30 -19.59 -1.38
CA VAL A 301 17.71 -19.82 -1.70
C VAL A 301 18.52 -18.54 -1.44
N ALA A 302 19.74 -18.68 -0.93
CA ALA A 302 20.64 -17.53 -0.77
C ALA A 302 21.25 -17.08 -2.11
N ALA A 303 21.74 -15.85 -2.14
CA ALA A 303 22.20 -15.15 -3.35
C ALA A 303 23.37 -15.82 -4.08
N ASP A 304 24.14 -16.64 -3.38
CA ASP A 304 25.32 -17.34 -3.86
C ASP A 304 25.01 -18.67 -4.55
N ASP A 305 23.79 -19.18 -4.40
CA ASP A 305 23.24 -20.37 -5.04
C ASP A 305 22.13 -20.02 -6.05
N GLY A 306 21.47 -21.02 -6.63
CA GLY A 306 20.34 -20.76 -7.51
C GLY A 306 19.43 -21.96 -7.78
N MET A 307 18.21 -21.69 -8.24
CA MET A 307 17.18 -22.69 -8.53
C MET A 307 17.15 -23.04 -10.02
N LEU A 308 17.00 -24.32 -10.34
CA LEU A 308 16.80 -24.79 -11.71
C LEU A 308 15.38 -24.47 -12.17
N VAL A 309 15.28 -23.71 -13.25
CA VAL A 309 14.01 -23.21 -13.78
C VAL A 309 13.91 -23.45 -15.28
N TRP A 310 12.67 -23.41 -15.76
CA TRP A 310 12.29 -23.48 -17.16
C TRP A 310 11.22 -22.41 -17.42
N ASP A 311 11.66 -21.25 -17.92
CA ASP A 311 10.81 -20.22 -18.50
C ASP A 311 10.09 -20.83 -19.73
N LYS A 312 8.82 -21.19 -19.55
CA LYS A 312 8.07 -22.02 -20.51
C LYS A 312 7.50 -21.19 -21.64
N ASP A 313 7.15 -19.96 -21.37
CA ASP A 313 6.53 -19.05 -22.34
C ASP A 313 7.50 -18.03 -22.93
N SER A 314 8.74 -18.02 -22.43
CA SER A 314 9.88 -17.21 -22.89
C SER A 314 9.67 -15.71 -22.72
N ASP A 315 9.00 -15.30 -21.63
CA ASP A 315 8.80 -13.90 -21.29
C ASP A 315 9.95 -13.29 -20.47
N GLY A 316 10.87 -14.13 -19.98
CA GLY A 316 12.05 -13.75 -19.20
C GLY A 316 11.77 -13.59 -17.70
N LEU A 317 10.60 -13.99 -17.23
CA LEU A 317 10.21 -14.05 -15.83
C LEU A 317 10.07 -15.51 -15.39
N ILE A 318 10.02 -15.72 -14.08
CA ILE A 318 9.68 -17.02 -13.49
C ILE A 318 8.56 -16.70 -12.51
N GLU A 319 7.33 -17.06 -12.89
CA GLU A 319 6.11 -16.51 -12.26
C GLU A 319 5.31 -17.56 -11.47
N GLY A 320 5.86 -18.76 -11.28
CA GLY A 320 5.25 -19.74 -10.39
C GLY A 320 5.84 -21.14 -10.50
N PHE A 321 5.19 -22.09 -9.82
CA PHE A 321 5.61 -23.49 -9.78
C PHE A 321 5.71 -24.12 -11.18
N GLU A 322 4.87 -23.72 -12.13
CA GLU A 322 4.88 -24.31 -13.47
C GLU A 322 6.22 -24.14 -14.19
N GLU A 323 7.02 -23.14 -13.80
CA GLU A 323 8.31 -22.82 -14.41
C GLU A 323 9.50 -23.26 -13.54
N MET A 324 9.22 -23.94 -12.43
CA MET A 324 10.23 -24.58 -11.60
C MET A 324 10.29 -26.07 -11.89
N ILE A 325 11.49 -26.66 -11.79
CA ILE A 325 11.63 -28.11 -11.82
C ILE A 325 11.35 -28.63 -10.40
N ALA A 326 10.09 -29.01 -10.16
CA ALA A 326 9.57 -29.39 -8.85
C ALA A 326 8.43 -30.42 -8.97
N SER A 327 8.13 -31.14 -7.89
CA SER A 327 7.08 -32.15 -7.72
C SER A 327 5.67 -31.56 -7.81
N PRO A 328 4.75 -32.18 -8.57
CA PRO A 328 3.40 -31.64 -8.81
C PRO A 328 2.47 -31.70 -7.59
N HIS A 329 2.96 -32.14 -6.43
CA HIS A 329 2.15 -32.33 -5.23
C HIS A 329 2.79 -31.66 -4.02
N PRO A 330 2.01 -30.92 -3.20
CA PRO A 330 2.52 -30.32 -1.98
C PRO A 330 2.92 -31.40 -0.97
N LEU A 331 3.87 -31.07 -0.08
CA LEU A 331 4.40 -31.99 0.93
C LEU A 331 3.27 -32.65 1.76
N SER A 332 2.17 -31.95 1.97
CA SER A 332 0.99 -32.40 2.73
C SER A 332 0.27 -33.59 2.13
N TYR A 333 0.04 -33.54 0.82
CA TYR A 333 -0.47 -34.66 0.05
C TYR A 333 0.46 -35.87 0.17
N VAL A 334 1.77 -35.63 0.28
CA VAL A 334 2.78 -36.67 0.53
C VAL A 334 2.64 -37.31 1.91
N LEU A 335 2.28 -36.53 2.93
CA LEU A 335 2.09 -37.03 4.30
C LEU A 335 0.81 -37.88 4.45
N GLU A 336 -0.29 -37.50 3.79
CA GLU A 336 -1.61 -38.10 3.96
C GLU A 336 -1.80 -39.41 3.18
N SER A 337 -1.28 -39.49 1.95
CA SER A 337 -1.46 -40.64 1.05
C SER A 337 -0.65 -41.89 1.45
N GLY A 338 0.16 -41.79 2.51
CA GLY A 338 1.02 -42.86 2.97
C GLY A 338 2.29 -42.93 2.12
N TRP A 339 3.30 -42.17 2.55
CA TRP A 339 4.72 -42.06 2.15
C TRP A 339 5.40 -43.17 1.31
N LEU A 340 4.92 -44.43 1.34
CA LEU A 340 5.47 -45.52 0.53
C LEU A 340 5.05 -45.46 -0.95
N GLU A 341 3.92 -44.85 -1.29
CA GLU A 341 3.45 -44.76 -2.69
C GLU A 341 4.13 -43.62 -3.49
N LEU A 342 4.76 -42.65 -2.80
CA LEU A 342 5.37 -41.46 -3.43
C LEU A 342 6.90 -41.51 -3.53
N ARG A 343 7.53 -42.52 -2.91
CA ARG A 343 8.99 -42.79 -2.99
C ARG A 343 9.53 -42.99 -4.41
N ASP A 344 8.68 -43.34 -5.38
CA ASP A 344 9.12 -43.71 -6.73
C ASP A 344 8.62 -42.76 -7.86
N GLU A 345 7.71 -41.80 -7.61
CA GLU A 345 7.02 -41.07 -8.71
C GLU A 345 6.81 -39.54 -8.54
N SER A 346 7.27 -38.88 -7.45
CA SER A 346 6.86 -37.49 -7.15
C SER A 346 7.87 -36.66 -6.34
N ASN A 347 9.10 -36.58 -6.83
CA ASN A 347 10.10 -35.60 -6.36
C ASN A 347 10.67 -34.83 -7.56
N ALA A 348 11.34 -33.70 -7.31
CA ALA A 348 11.87 -32.84 -8.36
C ALA A 348 12.88 -33.53 -9.30
N PHE A 349 13.67 -34.49 -8.82
CA PHE A 349 14.59 -35.27 -9.67
C PHE A 349 13.85 -36.23 -10.62
N VAL A 350 12.71 -36.79 -10.20
CA VAL A 350 11.84 -37.57 -11.10
C VAL A 350 11.30 -36.68 -12.21
N GLN A 351 10.92 -35.43 -11.90
CA GLN A 351 10.45 -34.47 -12.92
C GLN A 351 11.58 -34.09 -13.87
N LEU A 352 12.80 -33.85 -13.36
CA LEU A 352 13.98 -33.62 -14.19
C LEU A 352 14.24 -34.81 -15.12
N GLY A 353 14.12 -36.05 -14.62
CA GLY A 353 14.29 -37.27 -15.42
C GLY A 353 13.26 -37.45 -16.53
N GLN A 354 12.09 -36.80 -16.46
CA GLN A 354 11.13 -36.79 -17.58
C GLN A 354 11.61 -35.94 -18.77
N LEU A 355 12.59 -35.05 -18.54
CA LEU A 355 13.14 -34.15 -19.54
C LEU A 355 14.39 -34.72 -20.23
N ASP A 356 14.89 -35.89 -19.79
CA ASP A 356 15.97 -36.64 -20.43
C ASP A 356 15.40 -37.38 -21.66
N ASP A 357 15.40 -36.69 -22.80
CA ASP A 357 14.81 -37.16 -24.06
C ASP A 357 15.51 -38.42 -24.60
N ASN A 358 16.77 -38.61 -24.25
CA ASN A 358 17.63 -39.63 -24.80
C ASN A 358 17.79 -40.85 -23.86
N GLY A 359 17.48 -40.68 -22.57
CA GLY A 359 17.43 -41.71 -21.54
C GLY A 359 18.80 -42.18 -21.07
N ASP A 360 19.83 -41.34 -21.11
CA ASP A 360 21.18 -41.66 -20.65
C ASP A 360 21.45 -41.30 -19.17
N GLY A 361 20.44 -40.75 -18.50
CA GLY A 361 20.46 -40.45 -17.07
C GLY A 361 21.05 -39.09 -16.73
N VAL A 362 21.28 -38.24 -17.73
CA VAL A 362 21.75 -36.86 -17.52
C VAL A 362 20.95 -35.91 -18.40
N ILE A 363 20.79 -34.67 -17.94
CA ILE A 363 20.37 -33.56 -18.80
C ILE A 363 21.63 -32.90 -19.33
N ASP A 364 21.91 -33.05 -20.63
CA ASP A 364 23.06 -32.49 -21.32
C ASP A 364 22.71 -31.92 -22.71
N ALA A 365 23.71 -31.44 -23.46
CA ALA A 365 23.50 -30.84 -24.78
C ALA A 365 22.91 -31.77 -25.86
N GLN A 366 22.71 -33.06 -25.56
CA GLN A 366 22.00 -34.03 -26.39
C GLN A 366 20.48 -33.99 -26.17
N ASP A 367 20.01 -33.38 -25.09
CA ASP A 367 18.59 -33.21 -24.76
C ASP A 367 18.06 -31.88 -25.28
N THR A 368 16.83 -31.87 -25.79
CA THR A 368 16.29 -30.66 -26.43
C THR A 368 16.04 -29.53 -25.44
N ILE A 369 15.74 -29.88 -24.19
CA ILE A 369 15.47 -28.94 -23.09
C ILE A 369 16.74 -28.23 -22.57
N PHE A 370 17.94 -28.79 -22.79
CA PHE A 370 19.15 -28.30 -22.12
C PHE A 370 19.46 -26.83 -22.45
N SER A 371 19.16 -26.38 -23.68
CA SER A 371 19.37 -25.00 -24.08
C SER A 371 18.30 -24.01 -23.58
N THR A 372 17.19 -24.52 -23.02
CA THR A 372 16.08 -23.71 -22.49
C THR A 372 16.06 -23.69 -20.97
N LEU A 373 16.66 -24.67 -20.30
CA LEU A 373 16.84 -24.62 -18.85
C LEU A 373 17.75 -23.46 -18.46
N GLN A 374 17.38 -22.82 -17.37
CA GLN A 374 18.10 -21.71 -16.75
C GLN A 374 18.28 -21.98 -15.26
N VAL A 375 19.17 -21.20 -14.65
CA VAL A 375 19.30 -21.12 -13.21
C VAL A 375 18.89 -19.71 -12.81
N TRP A 376 17.91 -19.61 -11.92
CA TRP A 376 17.54 -18.36 -11.28
C TRP A 376 18.35 -18.18 -10.02
N GLN A 377 19.22 -17.18 -10.03
CA GLN A 377 19.98 -16.73 -8.88
C GLN A 377 19.44 -15.35 -8.48
N ASP A 378 18.60 -15.33 -7.45
CA ASP A 378 18.00 -14.11 -6.90
C ASP A 378 19.07 -13.30 -6.11
N LEU A 379 19.71 -12.37 -6.83
CA LEU A 379 20.89 -11.66 -6.35
C LEU A 379 20.55 -10.56 -5.36
N ASN A 380 19.32 -10.06 -5.38
CA ASN A 380 18.85 -9.00 -4.50
C ASN A 380 17.91 -9.50 -3.38
N GLN A 381 17.53 -10.79 -3.41
CA GLN A 381 16.64 -11.49 -2.47
C GLN A 381 15.24 -10.86 -2.42
N ASN A 382 14.68 -10.46 -3.56
CA ASN A 382 13.35 -9.86 -3.63
C ASN A 382 12.25 -10.85 -4.05
N GLY A 383 12.59 -12.07 -4.47
CA GLY A 383 11.65 -13.08 -4.95
C GLY A 383 11.03 -12.76 -6.31
N ILE A 384 11.60 -11.84 -7.09
CA ILE A 384 11.12 -11.49 -8.43
C ILE A 384 12.25 -11.82 -9.41
N SER A 385 11.97 -12.66 -10.41
CA SER A 385 12.96 -12.95 -11.44
C SER A 385 13.21 -11.71 -12.31
N GLU A 386 14.45 -11.20 -12.29
CA GLU A 386 14.83 -10.01 -13.03
C GLU A 386 15.84 -10.27 -14.16
N ALA A 387 15.89 -9.33 -15.11
CA ALA A 387 16.89 -9.34 -16.17
C ALA A 387 18.31 -9.22 -15.57
N GLY A 388 19.06 -10.31 -15.61
CA GLY A 388 20.41 -10.40 -15.04
C GLY A 388 20.55 -11.42 -13.91
N GLU A 389 19.43 -12.00 -13.47
CA GLU A 389 19.37 -13.06 -12.44
C GLU A 389 19.12 -14.45 -13.04
N LEU A 390 18.63 -14.50 -14.27
CA LEU A 390 18.47 -15.73 -15.04
C LEU A 390 19.73 -16.02 -15.85
N PHE A 391 20.37 -17.14 -15.56
CA PHE A 391 21.58 -17.60 -16.24
C PHE A 391 21.30 -18.87 -17.03
N SER A 392 21.74 -18.94 -18.29
CA SER A 392 21.70 -20.23 -19.00
C SER A 392 22.68 -21.21 -18.37
N LEU A 393 22.41 -22.52 -18.49
CA LEU A 393 23.35 -23.55 -18.04
C LEU A 393 24.76 -23.35 -18.63
N SER A 394 24.83 -22.88 -19.88
CA SER A 394 26.10 -22.62 -20.55
C SER A 394 26.84 -21.40 -20.03
N ASP A 395 26.15 -20.33 -19.61
CA ASP A 395 26.77 -19.16 -18.96
C ASP A 395 27.42 -19.55 -17.63
N LEU A 396 26.81 -20.49 -16.90
CA LEU A 396 27.35 -21.05 -15.66
C LEU A 396 28.38 -22.16 -15.87
N ASN A 397 28.75 -22.45 -17.13
CA ASN A 397 29.66 -23.54 -17.51
C ASN A 397 29.19 -24.94 -17.07
N ILE A 398 27.89 -25.13 -16.86
CA ILE A 398 27.30 -26.44 -16.55
C ILE A 398 27.31 -27.28 -17.83
N ALA A 399 27.87 -28.48 -17.73
CA ALA A 399 27.98 -29.43 -18.83
C ALA A 399 26.85 -30.47 -18.80
N ASN A 400 26.46 -30.92 -17.60
CA ASN A 400 25.36 -31.85 -17.40
C ASN A 400 24.83 -31.80 -15.97
N ILE A 401 23.60 -32.25 -15.78
CA ILE A 401 22.95 -32.45 -14.48
C ILE A 401 22.51 -33.92 -14.38
N ASP A 402 22.87 -34.62 -13.30
CA ASP A 402 22.45 -36.01 -13.08
C ASP A 402 20.98 -36.05 -12.59
N VAL A 403 20.15 -36.84 -13.27
CA VAL A 403 18.71 -36.93 -12.96
C VAL A 403 18.41 -37.90 -11.81
N ALA A 404 19.39 -38.69 -11.38
CA ALA A 404 19.20 -39.65 -10.29
C ALA A 404 19.38 -38.98 -8.92
N GLY A 405 18.26 -38.58 -8.30
CA GLY A 405 18.24 -38.11 -6.91
C GLY A 405 18.42 -39.25 -5.90
N ALA A 406 19.42 -39.13 -5.02
CA ALA A 406 19.60 -40.03 -3.89
C ALA A 406 18.95 -39.43 -2.63
N GLU A 407 18.17 -40.24 -1.91
CA GLU A 407 17.63 -39.87 -0.59
C GLU A 407 18.77 -39.53 0.39
N ILE A 408 18.60 -38.50 1.22
CA ILE A 408 19.55 -38.16 2.27
C ILE A 408 19.34 -39.09 3.49
N ASP A 409 20.32 -39.97 3.73
CA ASP A 409 20.28 -41.20 4.55
C ASP A 409 20.05 -41.05 6.09
N SER A 410 19.57 -39.90 6.60
CA SER A 410 19.15 -39.76 8.02
C SER A 410 17.70 -40.19 8.26
N PHE A 411 17.25 -41.23 7.56
CA PHE A 411 15.88 -41.77 7.58
C PHE A 411 15.67 -42.85 8.67
N ALA A 412 16.26 -42.68 9.85
CA ALA A 412 16.16 -43.64 10.96
C ALA A 412 15.50 -43.01 12.20
N GLY A 413 14.22 -42.64 12.12
CA GLY A 413 13.54 -42.12 13.31
C GLY A 413 12.13 -41.58 13.16
N MET A 414 11.23 -42.24 12.42
CA MET A 414 9.80 -41.90 12.36
C MET A 414 9.01 -42.28 13.64
N ILE A 415 9.58 -41.96 14.80
CA ILE A 415 8.91 -41.93 16.11
C ILE A 415 9.31 -40.60 16.77
N ASN A 416 8.39 -39.63 16.75
CA ASN A 416 8.49 -38.24 17.24
C ASN A 416 8.83 -37.15 16.20
N GLY A 417 8.18 -37.14 15.03
CA GLY A 417 7.89 -35.93 14.24
C GLY A 417 9.03 -34.93 14.00
N GLY A 418 10.08 -35.29 13.24
CA GLY A 418 11.05 -34.31 12.76
C GLY A 418 11.77 -34.75 11.48
N PHE A 419 11.75 -33.88 10.46
CA PHE A 419 12.62 -33.94 9.29
C PHE A 419 14.06 -33.55 9.70
N GLN A 420 15.10 -34.14 9.11
CA GLN A 420 16.49 -34.03 9.67
C GLN A 420 17.58 -33.43 8.77
N ARG A 421 17.32 -33.02 7.52
CA ARG A 421 18.09 -31.92 6.90
C ARG A 421 17.17 -30.72 6.79
N LEU A 422 16.99 -30.06 7.94
CA LEU A 422 16.39 -28.74 8.01
C LEU A 422 17.50 -27.72 7.88
N ILE A 423 17.42 -26.85 6.87
CA ILE A 423 18.31 -25.70 6.70
C ILE A 423 17.43 -24.46 6.85
N GLU A 424 17.62 -23.74 7.95
CA GLU A 424 16.83 -22.55 8.30
C GLU A 424 15.29 -22.78 8.30
N GLY A 425 14.83 -24.02 8.53
CA GLY A 425 13.41 -24.38 8.54
C GLY A 425 12.91 -25.09 7.28
N ASN A 426 13.65 -24.98 6.17
CA ASN A 426 13.34 -25.63 4.91
C ASN A 426 13.81 -27.09 4.91
N THR A 427 13.06 -28.00 4.28
CA THR A 427 13.32 -29.43 4.29
C THR A 427 14.03 -29.88 3.03
N VAL A 428 15.20 -30.53 3.15
CA VAL A 428 15.92 -31.11 2.00
C VAL A 428 15.75 -32.62 1.99
N THR A 429 15.27 -33.19 0.88
CA THR A 429 14.88 -34.61 0.82
C THR A 429 15.82 -35.46 -0.03
N HIS A 430 16.20 -34.98 -1.21
CA HIS A 430 17.07 -35.67 -2.17
C HIS A 430 18.26 -34.81 -2.55
N LYS A 431 19.30 -35.47 -3.04
CA LYS A 431 20.46 -34.81 -3.63
C LYS A 431 21.03 -35.58 -4.80
N SER A 432 21.65 -34.86 -5.72
CA SER A 432 22.44 -35.41 -6.81
C SER A 432 23.64 -34.50 -7.10
N THR A 433 24.20 -34.57 -8.29
CA THR A 433 25.31 -33.73 -8.73
C THR A 433 25.10 -33.17 -10.11
N PHE A 434 25.68 -32.00 -10.37
CA PHE A 434 25.91 -31.50 -11.72
C PHE A 434 27.42 -31.38 -11.98
N THR A 435 27.80 -31.41 -13.26
CA THR A 435 29.20 -31.35 -13.69
C THR A 435 29.43 -30.12 -14.53
N LEU A 436 30.51 -29.38 -14.25
CA LEU A 436 30.97 -28.25 -15.04
C LEU A 436 31.81 -28.71 -16.25
N ASN A 437 31.98 -27.83 -17.24
CA ASN A 437 32.78 -28.08 -18.45
C ASN A 437 34.26 -28.42 -18.18
N ASP A 438 34.80 -28.05 -17.01
CA ASP A 438 36.15 -28.40 -16.58
C ASP A 438 36.25 -29.78 -15.89
N GLY A 439 35.11 -30.46 -15.70
CA GLY A 439 34.99 -31.75 -15.04
C GLY A 439 34.79 -31.68 -13.52
N THR A 440 34.70 -30.48 -12.93
CA THR A 440 34.34 -30.30 -11.52
C THR A 440 32.88 -30.69 -11.30
N SER A 441 32.61 -31.41 -10.21
CA SER A 441 31.26 -31.82 -9.83
C SER A 441 30.82 -31.06 -8.56
N ARG A 442 29.56 -30.63 -8.52
CA ARG A 442 28.93 -29.84 -7.45
C ARG A 442 27.58 -30.41 -7.06
N GLU A 443 27.07 -30.03 -5.88
CA GLU A 443 25.81 -30.56 -5.32
C GLU A 443 24.59 -29.86 -5.95
N ILE A 444 23.52 -30.62 -6.16
CA ILE A 444 22.17 -30.12 -6.46
C ILE A 444 21.21 -30.87 -5.54
N VAL A 445 20.23 -30.18 -4.97
CA VAL A 445 19.31 -30.74 -3.98
C VAL A 445 17.86 -30.38 -4.24
N ASP A 446 16.97 -31.22 -3.75
CA ASP A 446 15.52 -31.03 -3.73
C ASP A 446 15.15 -30.34 -2.39
N VAL A 447 14.71 -29.08 -2.47
CA VAL A 447 14.44 -28.18 -1.32
C VAL A 447 12.97 -27.88 -1.20
N TRP A 448 12.32 -28.42 -0.18
CA TRP A 448 10.96 -28.06 0.20
C TRP A 448 11.01 -26.81 1.07
N PHE A 449 10.68 -25.66 0.49
CA PHE A 449 10.61 -24.42 1.24
C PHE A 449 9.52 -24.49 2.32
N ASP A 450 9.78 -23.84 3.44
CA ASP A 450 8.74 -23.59 4.44
C ASP A 450 7.97 -22.32 4.04
N HIS A 451 6.69 -22.25 4.42
CA HIS A 451 5.79 -21.17 4.00
C HIS A 451 4.91 -20.73 5.16
N ASP A 452 4.71 -19.42 5.27
CA ASP A 452 3.66 -18.80 6.08
C ASP A 452 2.52 -18.37 5.14
N LEU A 453 1.59 -19.31 4.92
CA LEU A 453 0.44 -19.11 4.04
C LEU A 453 -0.43 -17.94 4.47
N GLN A 454 -0.48 -17.61 5.77
CA GLN A 454 -1.27 -16.49 6.25
C GLN A 454 -0.57 -15.14 5.98
N ASN A 455 0.76 -15.09 6.00
CA ASN A 455 1.52 -13.90 5.67
C ASN A 455 1.77 -13.84 4.16
N SER A 456 0.75 -13.43 3.43
CA SER A 456 0.80 -13.27 1.97
C SER A 456 0.79 -11.80 1.56
N ARG A 457 1.02 -11.55 0.26
CA ARG A 457 0.79 -10.28 -0.43
C ARG A 457 -0.01 -10.53 -1.70
N TYR A 458 -0.95 -9.64 -2.01
CA TYR A 458 -1.62 -9.70 -3.30
C TYR A 458 -0.66 -9.31 -4.42
N ALA A 459 -0.43 -10.22 -5.36
CA ALA A 459 0.59 -10.11 -6.41
C ALA A 459 0.01 -9.77 -7.79
N GLN A 460 -1.31 -9.56 -7.89
CA GLN A 460 -1.95 -9.25 -9.16
C GLN A 460 -2.14 -7.75 -9.38
N ASN A 461 -2.20 -7.37 -10.65
CA ASN A 461 -2.53 -6.02 -11.05
C ASN A 461 -3.99 -5.66 -10.69
N TYR A 462 -4.17 -4.46 -10.17
CA TYR A 462 -5.50 -3.89 -9.91
C TYR A 462 -5.49 -2.39 -10.18
N THR A 463 -6.67 -1.84 -10.46
CA THR A 463 -6.87 -0.39 -10.49
C THR A 463 -7.23 0.07 -9.09
N LEU A 464 -6.42 0.93 -8.48
CA LEU A 464 -6.70 1.51 -7.16
C LEU A 464 -7.86 2.50 -7.25
N ASP A 465 -8.88 2.30 -6.42
CA ASP A 465 -9.88 3.33 -6.13
C ASP A 465 -9.36 4.16 -4.96
N ILE A 466 -8.99 5.40 -5.23
CA ILE A 466 -8.36 6.26 -4.23
C ILE A 466 -9.26 6.57 -3.03
N ARG A 467 -10.60 6.39 -3.10
CA ARG A 467 -11.50 6.53 -1.95
C ARG A 467 -11.05 5.63 -0.80
N THR A 468 -10.48 4.48 -1.15
CA THR A 468 -9.98 3.47 -0.21
C THR A 468 -8.81 3.94 0.66
N LEU A 469 -8.02 4.91 0.19
CA LEU A 469 -6.87 5.45 0.95
C LEU A 469 -7.30 6.29 2.16
N PHE A 470 -8.55 6.78 2.17
CA PHE A 470 -9.12 7.59 3.25
C PHE A 470 -9.99 6.76 4.21
N LEU A 471 -10.05 5.45 4.01
CA LEU A 471 -10.90 4.54 4.76
C LEU A 471 -10.06 3.58 5.60
N PRO A 472 -10.65 3.00 6.66
CA PRO A 472 -10.01 1.92 7.39
C PRO A 472 -9.55 0.80 6.45
N THR A 473 -8.31 0.34 6.63
CA THR A 473 -7.74 -0.75 5.85
C THR A 473 -7.24 -1.89 6.75
N LEU A 474 -7.07 -3.05 6.15
CA LEU A 474 -6.36 -4.20 6.70
C LEU A 474 -5.35 -4.66 5.65
N ARG A 475 -4.25 -5.23 6.11
CA ARG A 475 -3.31 -5.90 5.20
C ARG A 475 -3.89 -7.18 4.61
N SER A 476 -3.22 -7.73 3.62
CA SER A 476 -3.48 -9.08 3.12
C SER A 476 -3.25 -10.16 4.19
N TYR A 477 -4.06 -11.21 4.12
CA TYR A 477 -3.92 -12.44 4.92
C TYR A 477 -4.39 -13.64 4.11
N GLY A 478 -3.54 -14.67 3.96
CA GLY A 478 -3.91 -15.83 3.14
C GLY A 478 -4.29 -15.39 1.73
N ASN A 479 -5.47 -15.79 1.30
CA ASN A 479 -6.01 -15.48 -0.01
C ASN A 479 -6.92 -14.23 0.03
N LEU A 480 -6.77 -13.40 1.07
CA LEU A 480 -7.42 -12.09 1.15
C LEU A 480 -6.45 -11.01 0.69
N PRO A 481 -6.79 -10.22 -0.35
CA PRO A 481 -5.96 -9.09 -0.72
C PRO A 481 -6.08 -8.00 0.35
N ASP A 482 -5.18 -7.02 0.37
CA ASP A 482 -5.36 -5.87 1.27
C ASP A 482 -6.77 -5.27 1.11
N LEU A 483 -7.36 -4.79 2.21
CA LEU A 483 -8.76 -4.35 2.18
C LEU A 483 -8.98 -3.19 1.19
N HIS A 484 -8.01 -2.30 1.04
CA HIS A 484 -8.06 -1.22 0.06
C HIS A 484 -8.04 -1.74 -1.39
N VAL A 485 -7.29 -2.82 -1.67
CA VAL A 485 -7.31 -3.51 -2.98
C VAL A 485 -8.69 -4.10 -3.22
N ALA A 486 -9.24 -4.82 -2.25
CA ALA A 486 -10.56 -5.44 -2.36
C ALA A 486 -11.66 -4.41 -2.59
N MET A 487 -11.65 -3.30 -1.85
CA MET A 487 -12.59 -2.20 -2.02
C MET A 487 -12.48 -1.56 -3.40
N SER A 488 -11.26 -1.44 -3.94
CA SER A 488 -11.03 -0.89 -5.28
C SER A 488 -11.66 -1.73 -6.39
N GLN A 489 -11.83 -3.02 -6.14
CA GLN A 489 -12.44 -3.95 -7.09
C GLN A 489 -13.93 -4.21 -6.78
N ASN A 490 -14.44 -3.73 -5.63
CA ASN A 490 -15.77 -4.04 -5.14
C ASN A 490 -16.45 -2.83 -4.47
N GLU A 491 -17.26 -2.11 -5.25
CA GLU A 491 -18.05 -0.94 -4.80
C GLU A 491 -18.94 -1.26 -3.59
N GLY A 492 -19.46 -2.49 -3.51
CA GLY A 492 -20.29 -2.92 -2.39
C GLY A 492 -19.50 -3.02 -1.10
N LEU A 493 -18.27 -3.53 -1.16
CA LEU A 493 -17.35 -3.57 -0.02
C LEU A 493 -16.92 -2.16 0.38
N LEU A 494 -16.57 -1.32 -0.60
CA LEU A 494 -16.22 0.07 -0.39
C LEU A 494 -17.33 0.82 0.38
N THR A 495 -18.58 0.72 -0.10
CA THR A 495 -19.75 1.32 0.56
C THR A 495 -19.94 0.81 2.00
N GLN A 496 -19.67 -0.47 2.26
CA GLN A 496 -19.77 -1.04 3.61
C GLN A 496 -18.71 -0.44 4.55
N VAL A 497 -17.47 -0.28 4.08
CA VAL A 497 -16.39 0.31 4.88
C VAL A 497 -16.60 1.81 5.07
N GLU A 498 -17.06 2.54 4.04
CA GLU A 498 -17.49 3.94 4.16
C GLU A 498 -18.57 4.09 5.24
N SER A 499 -19.64 3.29 5.15
CA SER A 499 -20.74 3.34 6.13
C SER A 499 -20.26 3.00 7.54
N LEU A 500 -19.31 2.06 7.68
CA LEU A 500 -18.70 1.73 8.97
C LEU A 500 -17.92 2.94 9.51
N ALA A 501 -17.11 3.59 8.68
CA ALA A 501 -16.32 4.75 9.08
C ALA A 501 -17.20 5.95 9.47
N THR A 502 -18.24 6.25 8.69
CA THR A 502 -19.11 7.42 8.92
C THR A 502 -20.12 7.22 10.06
N SER A 503 -20.45 5.97 10.39
CA SER A 503 -21.36 5.68 11.52
C SER A 503 -20.66 5.76 12.89
N MET A 504 -19.32 5.77 12.92
CA MET A 504 -18.51 5.83 14.13
C MET A 504 -17.88 7.21 14.30
N THR A 505 -18.69 8.20 14.71
CA THR A 505 -18.24 9.60 14.80
C THR A 505 -17.64 9.97 16.15
N ASN A 506 -17.95 9.21 17.21
CA ASN A 506 -17.41 9.41 18.55
C ASN A 506 -17.31 8.08 19.33
N ALA A 507 -16.54 8.07 20.41
CA ALA A 507 -16.32 6.88 21.26
C ALA A 507 -17.60 6.22 21.80
N THR A 508 -18.71 6.95 21.94
CA THR A 508 -19.98 6.39 22.43
C THR A 508 -20.66 5.56 21.34
N ASP A 509 -20.54 5.94 20.07
CA ASP A 509 -21.15 5.24 18.93
C ASP A 509 -20.65 3.79 18.84
N VAL A 510 -19.34 3.59 19.07
CA VAL A 510 -18.67 2.28 19.07
C VAL A 510 -19.30 1.29 20.06
N PHE A 511 -19.78 1.76 21.21
CA PHE A 511 -20.35 0.91 22.26
C PHE A 511 -21.87 0.96 22.35
N ALA A 512 -22.52 2.02 21.85
CA ALA A 512 -23.97 2.20 21.92
C ALA A 512 -24.71 1.17 21.06
N GLU A 513 -24.13 0.79 19.93
CA GLU A 513 -24.70 -0.18 18.99
C GLU A 513 -23.79 -1.38 18.76
N PHE A 514 -23.26 -1.95 19.84
CA PHE A 514 -22.26 -3.03 19.78
C PHE A 514 -22.66 -4.21 18.86
N GLU A 515 -23.91 -4.69 18.96
CA GLU A 515 -24.38 -5.80 18.10
C GLU A 515 -24.53 -5.39 16.63
N THR A 516 -24.99 -4.16 16.36
CA THR A 516 -25.06 -3.61 14.99
C THR A 516 -23.67 -3.44 14.40
N THR A 517 -22.73 -2.93 15.21
CA THR A 517 -21.33 -2.72 14.83
C THR A 517 -20.64 -4.04 14.54
N LYS A 518 -20.84 -5.05 15.41
CA LYS A 518 -20.32 -6.41 15.20
C LYS A 518 -20.89 -7.02 13.91
N ALA A 519 -22.18 -6.81 13.63
CA ALA A 519 -22.80 -7.27 12.39
C ALA A 519 -22.25 -6.57 11.15
N ALA A 520 -22.01 -5.25 11.21
CA ALA A 520 -21.39 -4.48 10.12
C ALA A 520 -19.96 -4.94 9.85
N LEU A 521 -19.15 -5.14 10.90
CA LEU A 521 -17.81 -5.70 10.78
C LEU A 521 -17.82 -7.09 10.16
N ARG A 522 -18.74 -7.96 10.59
CA ARG A 522 -18.90 -9.29 10.00
C ARG A 522 -19.24 -9.20 8.51
N SER A 523 -20.16 -8.31 8.13
CA SER A 523 -20.52 -8.09 6.73
C SER A 523 -19.32 -7.64 5.88
N VAL A 524 -18.51 -6.71 6.40
CA VAL A 524 -17.28 -6.24 5.74
C VAL A 524 -16.32 -7.41 5.53
N LEU A 525 -16.04 -8.20 6.57
CA LEU A 525 -15.11 -9.34 6.48
C LEU A 525 -15.61 -10.43 5.51
N MET A 526 -16.91 -10.74 5.52
CA MET A 526 -17.50 -11.72 4.60
C MET A 526 -17.42 -11.25 3.15
N THR A 527 -17.75 -9.97 2.90
CA THR A 527 -17.67 -9.39 1.55
C THR A 527 -16.22 -9.30 1.07
N TRP A 528 -15.29 -8.97 1.97
CA TRP A 528 -13.86 -8.93 1.70
C TRP A 528 -13.32 -10.30 1.24
N ALA A 529 -13.75 -11.37 1.91
CA ALA A 529 -13.41 -12.74 1.52
C ALA A 529 -14.22 -13.31 0.34
N GLY A 530 -15.07 -12.51 -0.32
CA GLY A 530 -15.95 -13.00 -1.38
C GLY A 530 -16.96 -14.06 -0.92
N VAL A 531 -17.22 -14.17 0.39
CA VAL A 531 -18.12 -15.15 0.97
C VAL A 531 -19.54 -14.62 0.97
N ASP A 532 -20.38 -15.13 0.06
CA ASP A 532 -21.83 -14.95 0.16
C ASP A 532 -22.40 -15.81 1.28
N GLU A 533 -22.82 -15.14 2.35
CA GLU A 533 -23.43 -15.75 3.53
C GLU A 533 -24.74 -16.49 3.24
N ASN A 534 -25.38 -16.21 2.10
CA ASN A 534 -26.64 -16.81 1.67
C ASN A 534 -26.45 -17.86 0.58
N ALA A 535 -25.22 -18.06 0.07
CA ALA A 535 -24.95 -19.01 -0.99
C ALA A 535 -25.20 -20.46 -0.52
N THR A 536 -25.83 -21.24 -1.40
CA THR A 536 -25.96 -22.69 -1.19
C THR A 536 -24.83 -23.37 -1.98
N PRO A 537 -23.97 -24.20 -1.35
CA PRO A 537 -22.84 -24.86 -2.01
C PRO A 537 -23.21 -25.61 -3.29
N SER A 538 -22.30 -25.59 -4.26
CA SER A 538 -22.37 -26.32 -5.51
C SER A 538 -22.18 -27.82 -5.29
N ALA A 539 -22.61 -28.68 -6.23
CA ALA A 539 -22.37 -30.13 -6.13
C ALA A 539 -20.88 -30.53 -6.22
N GLN A 540 -20.02 -29.59 -6.65
CA GLN A 540 -18.57 -29.75 -6.75
C GLN A 540 -17.90 -29.51 -5.39
N ASP A 541 -18.53 -28.69 -4.53
CA ASP A 541 -18.10 -28.38 -3.16
C ASP A 541 -18.38 -29.54 -2.17
N ILE A 542 -19.13 -30.57 -2.63
CA ILE A 542 -19.59 -31.72 -1.81
C ILE A 542 -18.58 -32.88 -1.94
N GLY A 543 -17.34 -32.64 -1.54
CA GLY A 543 -16.35 -33.68 -1.22
C GLY A 543 -16.62 -34.34 0.14
N ASN A 544 -15.65 -35.10 0.68
CA ASN A 544 -15.80 -35.77 1.99
C ASN A 544 -16.04 -34.79 3.17
N ASP A 545 -15.77 -33.50 3.00
CA ASP A 545 -15.99 -32.40 3.97
C ASP A 545 -17.33 -31.66 3.83
N ALA A 546 -18.32 -32.33 3.24
CA ALA A 546 -19.61 -31.77 2.87
C ALA A 546 -20.35 -30.94 3.94
N ILE A 547 -20.05 -31.00 5.23
CA ILE A 547 -20.75 -30.20 6.26
C ILE A 547 -20.20 -28.77 6.42
N TYR A 548 -18.88 -28.58 6.32
CA TYR A 548 -18.20 -27.33 6.68
C TYR A 548 -18.21 -26.34 5.50
N ALA A 549 -18.30 -26.86 4.26
CA ALA A 549 -18.54 -26.07 3.05
C ALA A 549 -19.85 -25.24 3.13
N TYR A 550 -20.82 -25.63 3.97
CA TYR A 550 -22.05 -24.85 4.21
C TYR A 550 -21.88 -23.73 5.25
N LEU A 551 -20.73 -23.59 5.91
CA LEU A 551 -20.50 -22.57 6.94
C LEU A 551 -19.71 -21.38 6.33
N PRO A 552 -20.32 -20.18 6.20
CA PRO A 552 -19.62 -18.99 5.75
C PRO A 552 -18.35 -18.68 6.56
N GLU A 553 -18.38 -18.93 7.87
CA GLU A 553 -17.23 -18.74 8.77
C GLU A 553 -16.07 -19.68 8.43
N TYR A 554 -16.35 -20.91 8.02
CA TYR A 554 -15.32 -21.84 7.59
C TYR A 554 -14.67 -21.37 6.28
N ARG A 555 -15.50 -20.94 5.32
CA ARG A 555 -15.01 -20.40 4.04
C ARG A 555 -14.17 -19.15 4.26
N PHE A 556 -14.61 -18.22 5.10
CA PHE A 556 -13.82 -17.05 5.47
C PHE A 556 -12.47 -17.46 6.08
N LEU A 557 -12.47 -18.42 7.01
CA LEU A 557 -11.24 -18.88 7.65
C LEU A 557 -10.29 -19.54 6.65
N ALA A 558 -10.80 -20.30 5.67
CA ALA A 558 -10.00 -20.87 4.59
C ALA A 558 -9.25 -19.79 3.80
N GLU A 559 -9.97 -18.76 3.34
CA GLU A 559 -9.36 -17.61 2.66
C GLU A 559 -8.38 -16.88 3.59
N PHE A 560 -8.76 -16.58 4.83
CA PHE A 560 -7.91 -15.87 5.79
C PHE A 560 -6.62 -16.60 6.18
N THR A 561 -6.60 -17.93 6.08
CA THR A 561 -5.40 -18.75 6.36
C THR A 561 -4.63 -19.13 5.10
N GLY A 562 -5.20 -18.98 3.92
CA GLY A 562 -4.63 -19.48 2.66
C GLY A 562 -4.59 -21.02 2.59
N ILE A 563 -5.41 -21.70 3.39
CA ILE A 563 -5.46 -23.18 3.40
C ILE A 563 -6.68 -23.60 2.59
N GLU A 564 -6.48 -24.42 1.56
CA GLU A 564 -7.61 -24.93 0.80
C GLU A 564 -8.61 -25.66 1.71
N SER A 565 -9.89 -25.44 1.44
CA SER A 565 -10.99 -25.92 2.27
C SER A 565 -11.03 -27.45 2.49
N GLU A 566 -10.32 -28.23 1.67
CA GLU A 566 -10.16 -29.68 1.79
C GLU A 566 -9.10 -30.12 2.83
N TYR A 567 -8.15 -29.25 3.20
CA TYR A 567 -7.10 -29.54 4.17
C TYR A 567 -7.39 -28.99 5.57
N LEU A 568 -8.29 -28.01 5.70
CA LEU A 568 -8.76 -27.58 7.02
C LEU A 568 -9.50 -28.70 7.76
N GLY A 569 -10.13 -29.64 7.04
CA GLY A 569 -10.70 -30.87 7.61
C GLY A 569 -9.65 -31.71 8.36
N THR A 570 -8.41 -31.74 7.88
CA THR A 570 -7.33 -32.58 8.44
C THR A 570 -6.64 -31.96 9.64
N TRP A 571 -6.55 -30.62 9.72
CA TRP A 571 -6.08 -29.88 10.92
C TRP A 571 -6.97 -30.11 12.15
N PHE A 572 -8.28 -30.33 11.95
CA PHE A 572 -9.20 -30.70 13.02
C PHE A 572 -9.21 -32.22 13.30
N ASP A 573 -8.64 -33.05 12.41
CA ASP A 573 -8.61 -34.52 12.50
C ASP A 573 -7.33 -35.10 13.15
N GLU A 574 -6.25 -34.33 13.34
CA GLU A 574 -5.03 -34.80 14.03
C GLU A 574 -5.25 -35.19 15.51
N ARG A 575 -6.46 -34.98 16.04
CA ARG A 575 -6.91 -35.70 17.23
C ARG A 575 -7.74 -36.89 16.80
N PRO A 576 -7.28 -38.15 17.00
CA PRO A 576 -8.02 -39.36 16.64
C PRO A 576 -9.28 -39.62 17.50
N PHE A 577 -9.96 -38.57 18.00
CA PHE A 577 -11.12 -38.62 18.86
C PHE A 577 -12.07 -37.41 18.72
N LEU A 578 -12.22 -36.80 17.54
CA LEU A 578 -13.37 -35.92 17.26
C LEU A 578 -14.35 -36.63 16.32
N PRO A 579 -15.32 -37.40 16.84
CA PRO A 579 -16.35 -37.97 16.01
C PRO A 579 -17.19 -36.84 15.40
N PHE A 580 -17.30 -36.83 14.08
CA PHE A 580 -18.42 -36.31 13.30
C PHE A 580 -19.23 -35.16 13.95
N LEU A 581 -19.02 -33.94 13.43
CA LEU A 581 -20.01 -32.86 13.33
C LEU A 581 -20.38 -32.05 14.59
N GLU A 582 -20.47 -32.63 15.79
CA GLU A 582 -20.98 -31.87 16.96
C GLU A 582 -19.92 -31.01 17.68
N GLU A 583 -18.64 -31.38 17.64
CA GLU A 583 -17.58 -30.66 18.38
C GLU A 583 -16.77 -29.66 17.52
N GLY A 584 -16.69 -29.83 16.20
CA GLY A 584 -15.89 -28.97 15.31
C GLY A 584 -16.57 -27.66 14.90
N ILE A 585 -17.90 -27.67 14.71
CA ILE A 585 -18.66 -26.46 14.33
C ILE A 585 -18.52 -25.33 15.38
N PRO A 586 -18.65 -25.58 16.69
CA PRO A 586 -18.38 -24.56 17.70
C PRO A 586 -16.95 -24.01 17.68
N VAL A 587 -15.97 -24.83 17.26
CA VAL A 587 -14.57 -24.40 17.14
C VAL A 587 -14.39 -23.45 15.97
N VAL A 588 -15.00 -23.74 14.81
CA VAL A 588 -15.02 -22.83 13.65
C VAL A 588 -15.63 -21.48 14.02
N TYR A 589 -16.80 -21.46 14.67
CA TYR A 589 -17.41 -20.21 15.10
C TYR A 589 -16.54 -19.44 16.11
N ALA A 590 -15.92 -20.15 17.07
CA ALA A 590 -15.04 -19.51 18.05
C ALA A 590 -13.77 -18.94 17.40
N ALA A 591 -13.19 -19.64 16.43
CA ALA A 591 -12.04 -19.17 15.66
C ALA A 591 -12.41 -17.92 14.86
N PHE A 592 -13.54 -17.96 14.13
CA PHE A 592 -14.05 -16.81 13.39
C PHE A 592 -14.34 -15.62 14.30
N ASP A 593 -15.02 -15.82 15.43
CA ASP A 593 -15.29 -14.74 16.40
C ASP A 593 -13.99 -14.09 16.90
N ASN A 594 -12.92 -14.87 17.13
CA ASN A 594 -11.63 -14.32 17.53
C ASN A 594 -11.02 -13.45 16.43
N VAL A 595 -11.05 -13.91 15.18
CA VAL A 595 -10.55 -13.15 14.02
C VAL A 595 -11.39 -11.89 13.80
N LEU A 596 -12.71 -12.00 13.83
CA LEU A 596 -13.65 -10.88 13.74
C LEU A 596 -13.37 -9.83 14.81
N ASN A 597 -13.15 -10.24 16.06
CA ASN A 597 -12.83 -9.30 17.14
C ASN A 597 -11.46 -8.65 16.93
N ALA A 598 -10.45 -9.39 16.48
CA ALA A 598 -9.10 -8.88 16.28
C ALA A 598 -9.04 -7.89 15.11
N LEU A 599 -9.52 -8.29 13.92
CA LEU A 599 -9.55 -7.44 12.74
C LEU A 599 -10.55 -6.29 12.89
N GLY A 600 -11.70 -6.55 13.51
CA GLY A 600 -12.69 -5.52 13.80
C GLY A 600 -12.17 -4.44 14.74
N ALA A 601 -11.37 -4.80 15.75
CA ALA A 601 -10.70 -3.82 16.59
C ALA A 601 -9.73 -2.93 15.80
N ARG A 602 -8.96 -3.51 14.85
CA ARG A 602 -8.06 -2.76 13.96
C ARG A 602 -8.83 -1.81 13.05
N LEU A 603 -9.96 -2.24 12.47
CA LEU A 603 -10.78 -1.38 11.62
C LEU A 603 -11.41 -0.23 12.40
N LEU A 604 -11.97 -0.53 13.58
CA LEU A 604 -12.62 0.48 14.41
C LEU A 604 -11.63 1.53 14.91
N SER A 605 -10.40 1.16 15.29
CA SER A 605 -9.40 2.14 15.77
C SER A 605 -8.97 3.15 14.71
N GLN A 606 -9.18 2.86 13.42
CA GLN A 606 -8.93 3.78 12.31
C GLN A 606 -10.10 4.75 12.05
N THR A 607 -11.27 4.52 12.65
CA THR A 607 -12.42 5.44 12.57
C THR A 607 -12.26 6.61 13.55
N THR A 608 -12.91 7.75 13.28
CA THR A 608 -12.91 8.92 14.17
C THR A 608 -13.35 8.55 15.59
N GLY A 609 -14.46 7.82 15.73
CA GLY A 609 -14.99 7.41 17.02
C GLY A 609 -14.14 6.36 17.74
N GLY A 610 -13.45 5.48 17.01
CA GLY A 610 -12.51 4.54 17.62
C GLY A 610 -11.20 5.19 18.05
N ALA A 611 -10.70 6.18 17.30
CA ALA A 611 -9.52 6.96 17.67
C ALA A 611 -9.74 7.73 18.99
N ASP A 612 -10.95 8.23 19.24
CA ASP A 612 -11.34 8.91 20.50
C ASP A 612 -11.21 8.01 21.76
N LEU A 613 -11.08 6.69 21.60
CA LEU A 613 -10.84 5.77 22.72
C LEU A 613 -9.41 5.88 23.28
N PHE A 614 -8.50 6.50 22.55
CA PHE A 614 -7.08 6.57 22.87
C PHE A 614 -6.65 7.99 23.20
N VAL A 615 -5.65 8.11 24.07
CA VAL A 615 -5.06 9.42 24.43
C VAL A 615 -4.22 9.99 23.27
N VAL A 616 -3.72 9.10 22.41
CA VAL A 616 -2.98 9.41 21.18
C VAL A 616 -3.70 8.67 20.06
N THR A 617 -3.99 9.37 18.96
CA THR A 617 -4.63 8.78 17.78
C THR A 617 -3.78 7.61 17.27
N PRO A 618 -4.32 6.38 17.25
CA PRO A 618 -3.59 5.21 16.76
C PRO A 618 -3.46 5.29 15.24
N VAL A 619 -2.30 4.93 14.69
CA VAL A 619 -2.03 4.97 13.24
C VAL A 619 -1.71 3.56 12.77
N TYR A 620 -2.58 2.96 11.96
CA TYR A 620 -2.36 1.61 11.46
C TYR A 620 -1.25 1.59 10.40
N ASN A 621 -0.30 0.68 10.55
CA ASN A 621 0.68 0.33 9.54
C ASN A 621 0.30 -1.01 8.90
N PRO A 622 -0.22 -1.04 7.66
CA PRO A 622 -0.62 -2.28 6.99
C PRO A 622 0.59 -3.16 6.63
N ILE A 623 1.78 -2.59 6.42
CA ILE A 623 2.97 -3.38 6.10
C ILE A 623 3.39 -4.26 7.29
N ALA A 624 3.42 -3.65 8.48
CA ALA A 624 3.86 -4.32 9.71
C ALA A 624 2.71 -4.92 10.54
N ASP A 625 1.46 -4.72 10.12
CA ASP A 625 0.24 -5.07 10.88
C ASP A 625 0.22 -4.55 12.34
N THR A 626 0.62 -3.30 12.55
CA THR A 626 0.77 -2.70 13.90
C THR A 626 0.16 -1.29 13.99
N PHE A 627 0.01 -0.77 15.22
CA PHE A 627 -0.52 0.56 15.54
C PHE A 627 0.47 1.42 16.31
#